data_AF-A0A0N4VUX3-F1
#
_entry.id   AF-A0A0N4VUX3-F1
#
_cell.length_a   1.000
_cell.length_b   1.000
_cell.length_c   1.000
_cell.angle_alpha   90.00
_cell.angle_beta   90.00
_cell.angle_gamma   90.00
#
_symmetry.space_group_name_H-M   'P 1'
#
loop_
_entity.id
_entity.type
_entity.pdbx_description
1 polymer ?
#
loop_
_entity_poly.entity_id
_entity_poly.type
_entity_poly.pdbx_seq_one_letter_code
_entity_poly.pdbx_strand_id
1 'polypeptide(L)'
;LSSRQYTDRETQRRLGGISPREVALQHKEHLPRLLNECMDEAGMSVSDVDAIAVTTRPGLVIALKEGIRLGLTLSRQYRKDFISIHHMRAHALSGLLVSESLRFPFLSMLMSGGHALIVLSRSADDFVLYGQSITGSPGECLDKIARELEINQMEEFRKLHAGAAVEQLASRCSDDGHLRYSTAGPCTSGADMNFSQLKSAYLNLARKHRNDADFSVEDFCASIQVSKVINVFCWFQSYH
;
A
#
# COMPACT_ATOMS: atom_id res chain seq x y z
N LEU A 1 3.71 -12.23 18.57
CA LEU A 1 3.93 -12.21 17.09
C LEU A 1 5.22 -11.46 16.83
N SER A 2 6.25 -12.14 16.32
CA SER A 2 7.44 -11.45 15.81
C SER A 2 7.11 -10.84 14.43
N SER A 3 7.50 -9.59 14.19
CA SER A 3 7.37 -8.95 12.88
C SER A 3 8.64 -8.17 12.55
N ARG A 4 9.33 -8.54 11.47
CA ARG A 4 10.54 -7.87 10.98
C ARG A 4 10.42 -7.65 9.47
N GLN A 5 10.98 -6.54 8.97
CA GLN A 5 10.96 -6.17 7.56
C GLN A 5 12.36 -5.79 7.09
N TYR A 6 12.81 -6.39 5.99
CA TYR A 6 14.01 -5.99 5.27
C TYR A 6 13.59 -5.27 3.99
N THR A 7 13.85 -3.97 3.90
CA THR A 7 13.54 -3.19 2.69
C THR A 7 14.67 -2.21 2.42
N ASP A 8 15.40 -2.39 1.32
CA ASP A 8 16.44 -1.46 0.90
C ASP A 8 15.86 -0.38 -0.02
N ARG A 9 15.40 0.69 0.62
CA ARG A 9 14.72 1.82 -0.03
C ARG A 9 15.70 2.73 -0.77
N GLU A 10 16.97 2.76 -0.34
CA GLU A 10 17.97 3.62 -0.96
C GLU A 10 18.32 3.09 -2.36
N THR A 11 18.47 1.78 -2.50
CA THR A 11 18.70 1.12 -3.78
C THR A 11 17.49 1.28 -4.72
N GLN A 12 16.26 1.12 -4.23
CA GLN A 12 15.05 1.35 -5.03
C GLN A 12 14.96 2.80 -5.54
N ARG A 13 15.36 3.78 -4.71
CA ARG A 13 15.40 5.19 -5.10
C ARG A 13 16.45 5.45 -6.19
N ARG A 14 17.67 4.91 -6.03
CA ARG A 14 18.75 5.04 -7.02
C ARG A 14 18.37 4.43 -8.38
N LEU A 15 17.63 3.33 -8.36
CA LEU A 15 17.16 2.64 -9.57
C LEU A 15 15.91 3.30 -10.20
N GLY A 16 15.38 4.39 -9.62
CA GLY A 16 14.22 5.10 -10.14
C GLY A 16 12.90 4.36 -9.97
N GLY A 17 12.86 3.30 -9.15
CA GLY A 17 11.70 2.45 -8.94
C GLY A 17 12.06 1.06 -8.39
N ILE A 18 11.05 0.21 -8.28
CA ILE A 18 11.20 -1.16 -7.81
C ILE A 18 11.83 -2.00 -8.92
N SER A 19 13.12 -2.33 -8.79
CA SER A 19 13.80 -3.28 -9.69
C SER A 19 13.39 -4.71 -9.33
N PRO A 20 12.72 -5.44 -10.24
CA PRO A 20 12.23 -6.78 -9.92
C PRO A 20 13.33 -7.78 -9.54
N ARG A 21 14.48 -7.68 -10.22
CA ARG A 21 15.64 -8.55 -9.99
C ARG A 21 16.25 -8.30 -8.62
N GLU A 22 16.40 -7.03 -8.25
CA GLU A 22 17.03 -6.64 -6.99
C GLU A 22 16.16 -7.07 -5.80
N VAL A 23 14.85 -6.85 -5.88
CA VAL A 23 13.92 -7.32 -4.85
C VAL A 23 13.99 -8.84 -4.69
N ALA A 24 14.03 -9.60 -5.77
CA ALA A 24 14.16 -11.06 -5.69
C ALA A 24 15.49 -11.49 -5.05
N LEU A 25 16.61 -10.83 -5.37
CA LEU A 25 17.91 -11.09 -4.73
C LEU A 25 17.85 -10.82 -3.23
N GLN A 26 17.25 -9.69 -2.83
CA GLN A 26 17.06 -9.35 -1.42
C GLN A 26 16.20 -10.38 -0.68
N HIS A 27 15.13 -10.88 -1.29
CA HIS A 27 14.35 -11.97 -0.70
C HIS A 27 15.18 -13.23 -0.55
N LYS A 28 15.96 -13.62 -1.57
CA LYS A 28 16.82 -14.79 -1.52
C LYS A 28 17.85 -14.72 -0.39
N GLU A 29 18.45 -13.55 -0.18
CA GLU A 29 19.51 -13.33 0.81
C GLU A 29 18.94 -13.19 2.23
N HIS A 30 17.85 -12.45 2.41
CA HIS A 30 17.33 -12.12 3.73
C HIS A 30 16.34 -13.14 4.31
N LEU A 31 15.58 -13.88 3.48
CA LEU A 31 14.56 -14.80 3.99
C LEU A 31 15.12 -15.90 4.92
N PRO A 32 16.26 -16.58 4.62
CA PRO A 32 16.82 -17.58 5.52
C PRO A 32 17.26 -16.98 6.86
N ARG A 33 17.87 -15.78 6.81
CA ARG A 33 18.28 -15.05 8.01
C ARG A 33 17.07 -14.66 8.86
N LEU A 34 16.04 -14.08 8.24
CA LEU A 34 14.81 -13.68 8.89
C LEU A 34 14.12 -14.87 9.56
N LEU A 35 14.07 -16.03 8.89
CA LEU A 35 13.52 -17.26 9.45
C LEU A 35 14.23 -17.67 10.74
N ASN A 36 15.56 -17.71 10.73
CA ASN A 36 16.34 -18.07 11.91
C ASN A 36 16.09 -17.08 13.06
N GLU A 37 16.13 -15.78 12.78
CA GLU A 37 15.87 -14.76 13.79
C GLU A 37 14.45 -14.88 14.40
N CYS A 38 13.43 -15.17 13.59
CA CYS A 38 12.07 -15.38 14.08
C CYS A 38 11.92 -16.66 14.92
N MET A 39 12.62 -17.73 14.56
CA MET A 39 12.62 -19.00 15.31
C MET A 39 13.33 -18.86 16.64
N ASP A 40 14.49 -18.18 16.65
CA ASP A 40 15.25 -17.86 17.86
C ASP A 40 14.42 -17.00 18.83
N GLU A 41 13.74 -15.97 18.32
CA GLU A 41 12.84 -15.12 19.14
C GLU A 41 11.65 -15.89 19.70
N ALA A 42 11.12 -16.86 18.96
CA ALA A 42 10.03 -17.71 19.42
C ALA A 42 10.52 -18.80 20.40
N GLY A 43 11.83 -19.04 20.48
CA GLY A 43 12.39 -20.19 21.21
C GLY A 43 11.96 -21.52 20.63
N MET A 44 11.70 -21.57 19.32
CA MET A 44 11.16 -22.73 18.61
C MET A 44 12.10 -23.19 17.51
N SER A 45 12.00 -24.46 17.14
CA SER A 45 12.56 -24.99 15.90
C SER A 45 11.47 -25.07 14.83
N VAL A 46 11.88 -25.14 13.55
CA VAL A 46 10.94 -25.37 12.44
C VAL A 46 10.17 -26.69 12.60
N SER A 47 10.73 -27.69 13.30
CA SER A 47 10.02 -28.94 13.61
C SER A 47 8.83 -28.75 14.53
N ASP A 48 8.77 -27.67 15.31
CA ASP A 48 7.73 -27.42 16.31
C ASP A 48 6.50 -26.73 15.71
N VAL A 49 6.56 -26.25 14.46
CA VAL A 49 5.41 -25.61 13.80
C VAL A 49 4.47 -26.65 13.18
N ASP A 50 3.18 -26.38 13.16
CA ASP A 50 2.19 -27.29 12.56
C ASP A 50 2.12 -27.17 11.03
N ALA A 51 2.22 -25.95 10.51
CA ALA A 51 2.07 -25.65 9.09
C ALA A 51 2.93 -24.45 8.67
N ILE A 52 3.15 -24.33 7.36
CA ILE A 52 3.92 -23.25 6.73
C ILE A 52 3.03 -22.52 5.75
N ALA A 53 2.66 -21.28 6.08
CA ALA A 53 1.83 -20.43 5.26
C ALA A 53 2.67 -19.43 4.46
N VAL A 54 2.46 -19.37 3.13
CA VAL A 54 3.25 -18.49 2.25
C VAL A 54 2.33 -17.74 1.29
N THR A 55 2.58 -16.44 1.12
CA THR A 55 1.89 -15.63 0.10
C THR A 55 2.28 -16.11 -1.29
N THR A 56 1.28 -16.46 -2.11
CA THR A 56 1.50 -16.97 -3.47
C THR A 56 0.97 -16.04 -4.56
N ARG A 57 0.10 -15.09 -4.21
CA ARG A 57 -0.50 -14.12 -5.14
C ARG A 57 -1.33 -13.04 -4.42
N PRO A 58 -1.65 -11.92 -5.07
CA PRO A 58 -0.91 -11.32 -6.18
C PRO A 58 0.44 -10.77 -5.68
N GLY A 59 1.31 -10.36 -6.62
CA GLY A 59 2.59 -9.75 -6.30
C GLY A 59 3.62 -9.97 -7.39
N LEU A 60 4.82 -9.46 -7.17
CA LEU A 60 5.91 -9.61 -8.12
C LEU A 60 6.33 -11.09 -8.20
N VAL A 61 6.06 -11.74 -9.33
CA VAL A 61 6.25 -13.19 -9.53
C VAL A 61 7.65 -13.67 -9.13
N ILE A 62 8.68 -12.91 -9.49
CA ILE A 62 10.08 -13.27 -9.21
C ILE A 62 10.41 -13.23 -7.71
N ALA A 63 9.81 -12.29 -6.97
CA ALA A 63 9.96 -12.22 -5.51
C ALA A 63 9.13 -13.31 -4.80
N LEU A 64 7.89 -13.53 -5.26
CA LEU A 64 7.01 -14.58 -4.72
C LEU A 64 7.67 -15.97 -4.84
N LYS A 65 8.35 -16.24 -5.96
CA LYS A 65 9.08 -17.50 -6.18
C LYS A 65 10.10 -17.81 -5.08
N GLU A 66 10.80 -16.81 -4.55
CA GLU A 66 11.79 -17.02 -3.50
C GLU A 66 11.14 -17.46 -2.18
N GLY A 67 10.04 -16.82 -1.78
CA GLY A 67 9.26 -17.20 -0.60
C GLY A 67 8.61 -18.58 -0.75
N ILE A 68 8.00 -18.85 -1.91
CA ILE A 68 7.40 -20.16 -2.23
C ILE A 68 8.46 -21.26 -2.20
N ARG A 69 9.63 -21.01 -2.80
CA ARG A 69 10.74 -21.98 -2.82
C ARG A 69 11.17 -22.34 -1.41
N LEU A 70 11.40 -21.33 -0.55
CA LEU A 70 11.79 -21.57 0.84
C LEU A 70 10.71 -22.35 1.60
N GLY A 71 9.44 -21.91 1.53
CA GLY A 71 8.36 -22.57 2.25
C GLY A 71 8.12 -24.02 1.81
N LEU A 72 8.20 -24.30 0.50
CA LEU A 72 8.10 -25.68 -0.01
C LEU A 72 9.30 -26.55 0.42
N THR A 73 10.52 -25.98 0.45
CA THR A 73 11.70 -26.69 0.95
C THR A 73 11.51 -27.09 2.41
N LEU A 74 11.09 -26.15 3.26
CA LEU A 74 10.84 -26.42 4.68
C LEU A 74 9.69 -27.40 4.87
N SER A 75 8.58 -27.24 4.16
CA SER A 75 7.43 -28.15 4.19
C SER A 75 7.84 -29.58 3.86
N ARG A 76 8.67 -29.79 2.83
CA ARG A 76 9.16 -31.13 2.45
C ARG A 76 10.16 -31.68 3.46
N GLN A 77 11.10 -30.85 3.93
CA GLN A 77 12.15 -31.27 4.86
C GLN A 77 11.57 -31.68 6.22
N TYR A 78 10.62 -30.90 6.75
CA TYR A 78 10.03 -31.10 8.08
C TYR A 78 8.66 -31.80 8.04
N ARG A 79 8.21 -32.21 6.84
CA ARG A 79 6.91 -32.86 6.59
C ARG A 79 5.74 -32.07 7.18
N LYS A 80 5.72 -30.76 6.90
CA LYS A 80 4.68 -29.82 7.36
C LYS A 80 3.73 -29.46 6.23
N ASP A 81 2.48 -29.16 6.57
CA ASP A 81 1.50 -28.71 5.59
C ASP A 81 1.91 -27.35 5.00
N PHE A 82 1.73 -27.19 3.69
CA PHE A 82 2.00 -25.94 2.99
C PHE A 82 0.67 -25.23 2.66
N ILE A 83 0.48 -24.04 3.21
CA ILE A 83 -0.75 -23.26 3.04
C ILE A 83 -0.47 -22.09 2.09
N SER A 84 -1.19 -22.09 0.96
CA SER A 84 -1.11 -21.03 -0.04
C SER A 84 -1.97 -19.83 0.37
N ILE A 85 -1.36 -18.67 0.56
CA ILE A 85 -2.03 -17.46 1.05
C ILE A 85 -2.23 -16.44 -0.08
N HIS A 86 -3.45 -15.91 -0.17
CA HIS A 86 -3.75 -14.77 -1.02
C HIS A 86 -3.46 -13.46 -0.27
N HIS A 87 -2.50 -12.67 -0.77
CA HIS A 87 -2.00 -11.44 -0.18
C HIS A 87 -3.13 -10.47 0.24
N MET A 88 -4.06 -10.17 -0.66
CA MET A 88 -5.16 -9.23 -0.35
C MET A 88 -6.18 -9.78 0.65
N ARG A 89 -6.35 -11.12 0.74
CA ARG A 89 -7.23 -11.72 1.73
C ARG A 89 -6.57 -11.70 3.11
N ALA A 90 -5.26 -11.96 3.16
CA ALA A 90 -4.48 -11.79 4.38
C ALA A 90 -4.53 -10.35 4.92
N HIS A 91 -4.44 -9.36 4.03
CA HIS A 91 -4.63 -7.95 4.41
C HIS A 91 -6.03 -7.62 4.93
N ALA A 92 -7.09 -8.20 4.36
CA ALA A 92 -8.44 -8.01 4.90
C ALA A 92 -8.58 -8.63 6.31
N LEU A 93 -8.07 -9.86 6.48
CA LEU A 93 -8.18 -10.59 7.74
C LEU A 93 -7.26 -10.08 8.84
N SER A 94 -6.19 -9.32 8.52
CA SER A 94 -5.32 -8.75 9.55
C SER A 94 -6.05 -7.79 10.49
N GLY A 95 -7.18 -7.21 10.07
CA GLY A 95 -8.04 -6.41 10.95
C GLY A 95 -8.56 -7.19 12.16
N LEU A 96 -8.79 -8.50 12.00
CA LEU A 96 -9.22 -9.39 13.09
C LEU A 96 -8.12 -9.66 14.12
N LEU A 97 -6.84 -9.48 13.74
CA LEU A 97 -5.71 -9.63 14.67
C LEU A 97 -5.51 -8.38 15.54
N VAL A 98 -5.94 -7.22 15.04
CA VAL A 98 -5.77 -5.93 15.72
C VAL A 98 -6.97 -5.59 16.57
N SER A 99 -8.18 -5.93 16.11
CA SER A 99 -9.42 -5.60 16.80
C SER A 99 -10.20 -6.85 17.20
N GLU A 100 -10.22 -7.11 18.50
CA GLU A 100 -11.02 -8.20 19.08
C GLU A 100 -12.53 -7.98 18.96
N SER A 101 -13.01 -6.78 18.63
CA SER A 101 -14.43 -6.49 18.43
C SER A 101 -14.89 -6.66 16.99
N LEU A 102 -13.96 -6.75 16.03
CA LEU A 102 -14.29 -6.94 14.63
C LEU A 102 -14.87 -8.35 14.42
N ARG A 103 -16.05 -8.41 13.80
CA ARG A 103 -16.76 -9.66 13.50
C ARG A 103 -17.22 -9.63 12.05
N PHE A 104 -17.34 -10.81 11.46
CA PHE A 104 -17.95 -10.94 10.15
C PHE A 104 -19.48 -10.66 10.23
N PRO A 105 -20.09 -10.14 9.14
CA PRO A 105 -19.43 -9.59 7.97
C PRO A 105 -18.84 -8.20 8.26
N PHE A 106 -17.69 -7.87 7.69
CA PHE A 106 -17.11 -6.52 7.80
C PHE A 106 -16.59 -6.02 6.46
N LEU A 107 -16.68 -4.72 6.25
CA LEU A 107 -16.14 -4.04 5.09
C LEU A 107 -14.72 -3.56 5.38
N SER A 108 -13.82 -3.72 4.43
CA SER A 108 -12.44 -3.25 4.49
C SER A 108 -12.09 -2.44 3.27
N MET A 109 -11.42 -1.31 3.51
CA MET A 109 -10.76 -0.55 2.48
C MET A 109 -9.27 -0.87 2.51
N LEU A 110 -8.79 -1.60 1.52
CA LEU A 110 -7.39 -2.01 1.41
C LEU A 110 -6.65 -1.02 0.51
N MET A 111 -6.05 0.01 1.12
CA MET A 111 -5.23 1.00 0.42
C MET A 111 -3.75 0.77 0.70
N SER A 112 -3.01 0.45 -0.34
CA SER A 112 -1.55 0.28 -0.32
C SER A 112 -0.91 1.13 -1.43
N GLY A 113 0.43 1.10 -1.50
CA GLY A 113 1.15 1.74 -2.59
C GLY A 113 0.80 1.18 -3.98
N GLY A 114 0.36 -0.09 -4.08
CA GLY A 114 0.08 -0.77 -5.35
C GLY A 114 -1.38 -1.16 -5.58
N HIS A 115 -2.23 -1.11 -4.56
CA HIS A 115 -3.61 -1.58 -4.63
C HIS A 115 -4.55 -0.64 -3.89
N ALA A 116 -5.76 -0.48 -4.39
CA ALA A 116 -6.87 0.13 -3.68
C ALA A 116 -8.13 -0.71 -3.95
N LEU A 117 -8.65 -1.35 -2.91
CA LEU A 117 -9.82 -2.23 -2.99
C LEU A 117 -10.81 -1.92 -1.87
N ILE A 118 -12.10 -2.09 -2.15
CA ILE A 118 -13.18 -2.12 -1.16
C ILE A 118 -13.74 -3.53 -1.18
N VAL A 119 -13.58 -4.26 -0.07
CA VAL A 119 -13.90 -5.68 0.03
C VAL A 119 -14.77 -5.93 1.25
N LEU A 120 -15.87 -6.64 1.08
CA LEU A 120 -16.67 -7.18 2.17
C LEU A 120 -16.18 -8.60 2.47
N SER A 121 -15.72 -8.82 3.68
CA SER A 121 -15.40 -10.15 4.19
C SER A 121 -16.63 -10.72 4.87
N ARG A 122 -17.23 -11.78 4.32
CA ARG A 122 -18.40 -12.47 4.90
C ARG A 122 -18.00 -13.61 5.84
N SER A 123 -16.84 -14.20 5.61
CA SER A 123 -16.18 -15.20 6.46
C SER A 123 -14.66 -15.16 6.21
N ALA A 124 -13.91 -16.09 6.81
CA ALA A 124 -12.46 -16.21 6.61
C ALA A 124 -12.06 -16.58 5.16
N ASP A 125 -12.99 -17.14 4.37
CA ASP A 125 -12.77 -17.66 3.03
C ASP A 125 -13.68 -17.02 1.96
N ASP A 126 -14.73 -16.31 2.38
CA ASP A 126 -15.72 -15.67 1.51
C ASP A 126 -15.57 -14.14 1.49
N PHE A 127 -15.22 -13.61 0.31
CA PHE A 127 -14.93 -12.19 0.08
C PHE A 127 -15.68 -11.70 -1.15
N VAL A 128 -16.33 -10.54 -1.02
CA VAL A 128 -17.04 -9.85 -2.12
C VAL A 128 -16.30 -8.55 -2.42
N LEU A 129 -15.86 -8.37 -3.66
CA LEU A 129 -15.25 -7.13 -4.13
C LEU A 129 -16.36 -6.13 -4.51
N TYR A 130 -16.41 -5.00 -3.81
CA TYR A 130 -17.37 -3.92 -4.08
C TYR A 130 -16.80 -2.87 -5.04
N GLY A 131 -15.49 -2.62 -4.96
CA GLY A 131 -14.82 -1.69 -5.85
C GLY A 131 -13.31 -1.84 -5.83
N GLN A 132 -12.68 -1.43 -6.91
CA GLN A 132 -11.22 -1.42 -7.04
C GLN A 132 -10.74 -0.20 -7.81
N SER A 133 -9.45 0.09 -7.70
CA SER A 133 -8.81 0.99 -8.66
C SER A 133 -8.80 0.35 -10.05
N ILE A 134 -9.48 0.97 -11.01
CA ILE A 134 -9.48 0.55 -12.41
C ILE A 134 -8.10 0.78 -13.02
N THR A 135 -7.48 1.92 -12.71
CA THR A 135 -6.15 2.30 -13.21
C THR A 135 -5.37 3.13 -12.20
N GLY A 136 -4.08 2.80 -12.07
CA GLY A 136 -3.17 3.46 -11.13
C GLY A 136 -3.39 3.03 -9.69
N SER A 137 -2.60 3.58 -8.78
CA SER A 137 -2.71 3.33 -7.34
C SER A 137 -2.58 4.62 -6.52
N PRO A 138 -3.02 4.62 -5.25
CA PRO A 138 -2.82 5.76 -4.36
C PRO A 138 -1.34 6.14 -4.22
N GLY A 139 -0.46 5.14 -4.10
CA GLY A 139 0.99 5.31 -3.99
C GLY A 139 1.60 5.95 -5.23
N GLU A 140 1.30 5.42 -6.42
CA GLU A 140 1.83 5.98 -7.67
C GLU A 140 1.35 7.43 -7.88
N CYS A 141 0.09 7.71 -7.55
CA CYS A 141 -0.47 9.05 -7.59
C CYS A 141 0.31 10.02 -6.70
N LEU A 142 0.55 9.66 -5.43
CA LEU A 142 1.33 10.47 -4.49
C LEU A 142 2.78 10.62 -4.91
N ASP A 143 3.44 9.54 -5.34
CA ASP A 143 4.84 9.57 -5.78
C ASP A 143 5.05 10.50 -6.98
N LYS A 144 4.11 10.50 -7.93
CA LYS A 144 4.19 11.36 -9.12
C LYS A 144 3.93 12.81 -8.77
N ILE A 145 2.95 13.09 -7.92
CA ILE A 145 2.66 14.45 -7.44
C ILE A 145 3.85 14.99 -6.63
N ALA A 146 4.40 14.23 -5.69
CA ALA A 146 5.53 14.66 -4.89
C ALA A 146 6.78 14.94 -5.72
N ARG A 147 6.97 14.20 -6.81
CA ARG A 147 8.03 14.48 -7.79
C ARG A 147 7.76 15.78 -8.55
N GLU A 148 6.52 16.01 -9.00
CA GLU A 148 6.12 17.23 -9.72
C GLU A 148 6.21 18.48 -8.82
N LEU A 149 5.96 18.35 -7.52
CA LEU A 149 6.09 19.43 -6.53
C LEU A 149 7.51 19.55 -5.97
N GLU A 150 8.47 18.76 -6.46
CA GLU A 150 9.86 18.76 -6.03
C GLU A 150 10.07 18.48 -4.53
N ILE A 151 9.06 17.91 -3.85
CA ILE A 151 9.06 17.58 -2.42
C ILE A 151 10.23 16.67 -2.06
N ASN A 152 10.57 15.72 -2.93
CA ASN A 152 11.67 14.78 -2.70
C ASN A 152 13.07 15.46 -2.71
N GLN A 153 13.17 16.70 -3.19
CA GLN A 153 14.39 17.49 -3.18
C GLN A 153 14.55 18.30 -1.89
N MET A 154 13.46 18.51 -1.15
CA MET A 154 13.47 19.21 0.13
C MET A 154 14.23 18.39 1.17
N GLU A 155 15.14 19.04 1.90
CA GLU A 155 16.04 18.35 2.83
C GLU A 155 15.28 17.62 3.94
N GLU A 156 14.21 18.23 4.46
CA GLU A 156 13.35 17.64 5.49
C GLU A 156 12.65 16.35 5.06
N PHE A 157 12.33 16.19 3.77
CA PHE A 157 11.56 15.05 3.26
C PHE A 157 12.40 14.03 2.51
N ARG A 158 13.70 14.26 2.36
CA ARG A 158 14.62 13.43 1.56
C ARG A 158 14.64 11.95 1.97
N LYS A 159 14.34 11.64 3.24
CA LYS A 159 14.31 10.28 3.81
C LYS A 159 12.90 9.70 3.96
N LEU A 160 11.85 10.48 3.68
CA LEU A 160 10.47 10.04 3.81
C LEU A 160 9.95 9.41 2.51
N HIS A 161 8.91 8.59 2.64
CA HIS A 161 8.09 8.20 1.50
C HIS A 161 7.31 9.40 1.00
N ALA A 162 7.10 9.49 -0.31
CA ALA A 162 6.36 10.60 -0.91
C ALA A 162 4.97 10.79 -0.29
N GLY A 163 4.26 9.70 0.00
CA GLY A 163 2.95 9.78 0.66
C GLY A 163 3.01 10.41 2.06
N ALA A 164 4.02 10.04 2.86
CA ALA A 164 4.22 10.61 4.20
C ALA A 164 4.70 12.07 4.14
N ALA A 165 5.54 12.41 3.15
CA ALA A 165 5.97 13.79 2.93
C ALA A 165 4.80 14.69 2.52
N VAL A 166 3.94 14.22 1.59
CA VAL A 166 2.71 14.91 1.19
C VAL A 166 1.77 15.08 2.39
N GLU A 167 1.65 14.08 3.25
CA GLU A 167 0.82 14.17 4.46
C GLU A 167 1.35 15.20 5.47
N GLN A 168 2.66 15.24 5.71
CA GLN A 168 3.26 16.24 6.59
C GLN A 168 3.11 17.66 6.03
N LEU A 169 3.23 17.84 4.71
CA LEU A 169 2.98 19.14 4.08
C LEU A 169 1.50 19.52 4.16
N ALA A 170 0.59 18.57 3.93
CA ALA A 170 -0.83 18.80 4.06
C ALA A 170 -1.23 19.23 5.48
N SER A 171 -0.59 18.68 6.52
CA SER A 171 -0.87 19.09 7.91
C SER A 171 -0.46 20.53 8.26
N ARG A 172 0.30 21.20 7.38
CA ARG A 172 0.72 22.60 7.52
C ARG A 172 -0.17 23.56 6.72
N CYS A 173 -1.31 23.09 6.18
CA CYS A 173 -2.19 23.92 5.37
C CYS A 173 -2.83 25.05 6.17
N SER A 174 -3.24 26.09 5.45
CA SER A 174 -4.10 27.13 6.02
C SER A 174 -5.51 26.60 6.34
N ASP A 175 -6.28 27.34 7.16
CA ASP A 175 -7.61 26.92 7.65
C ASP A 175 -8.55 26.44 6.53
N ASP A 176 -8.54 27.12 5.37
CA ASP A 176 -9.32 26.76 4.18
C ASP A 176 -8.47 26.28 2.99
N GLY A 177 -7.16 26.07 3.22
CA GLY A 177 -6.19 25.71 2.18
C GLY A 177 -6.54 24.41 1.45
N HIS A 178 -7.18 23.48 2.16
CA HIS A 178 -7.62 22.19 1.64
C HIS A 178 -8.74 22.29 0.59
N LEU A 179 -9.37 23.45 0.40
CA LEU A 179 -10.40 23.69 -0.62
C LEU A 179 -9.87 24.45 -1.84
N ARG A 180 -8.65 24.99 -1.74
CA ARG A 180 -8.09 25.94 -2.71
C ARG A 180 -7.82 25.32 -4.08
N TYR A 181 -7.38 24.07 -4.11
CA TYR A 181 -7.00 23.38 -5.35
C TYR A 181 -7.93 22.19 -5.60
N SER A 182 -9.19 22.50 -5.89
CA SER A 182 -10.20 21.50 -6.24
C SER A 182 -10.11 21.10 -7.71
N THR A 183 -10.39 19.84 -7.98
CA THR A 183 -10.54 19.30 -9.33
C THR A 183 -11.73 18.37 -9.38
N ALA A 184 -12.32 18.18 -10.57
CA ALA A 184 -13.39 17.21 -10.74
C ALA A 184 -12.90 15.82 -10.34
N GLY A 185 -13.70 15.12 -9.54
CA GLY A 185 -13.42 13.74 -9.16
C GLY A 185 -13.34 12.82 -10.39
N PRO A 186 -12.66 11.67 -10.28
CA PRO A 186 -12.63 10.69 -11.34
C PRO A 186 -14.04 10.21 -11.69
N CYS A 187 -14.31 9.99 -12.97
CA CYS A 187 -15.57 9.41 -13.41
C CYS A 187 -15.46 7.88 -13.30
N THR A 188 -16.12 7.31 -12.30
CA THR A 188 -16.15 5.86 -12.09
C THR A 188 -17.59 5.37 -11.92
N SER A 189 -17.81 4.08 -12.19
CA SER A 189 -19.08 3.41 -11.94
C SER A 189 -19.05 2.72 -10.58
N GLY A 190 -20.11 2.86 -9.79
CA GLY A 190 -20.21 2.17 -8.50
C GLY A 190 -19.12 2.60 -7.50
N ALA A 191 -18.46 1.63 -6.88
CA ALA A 191 -17.41 1.86 -5.87
C ALA A 191 -15.99 1.90 -6.45
N ASP A 192 -15.87 1.85 -7.78
CA ASP A 192 -14.56 1.84 -8.42
C ASP A 192 -13.85 3.18 -8.27
N MET A 193 -12.53 3.13 -8.29
CA MET A 193 -11.64 4.28 -8.16
C MET A 193 -10.80 4.44 -9.42
N ASN A 194 -10.37 5.67 -9.73
CA ASN A 194 -9.43 5.91 -10.83
C ASN A 194 -8.33 6.87 -10.40
N PHE A 195 -7.25 6.32 -9.84
CA PHE A 195 -6.12 7.10 -9.36
C PHE A 195 -5.29 7.67 -10.52
N SER A 196 -5.31 7.08 -11.71
CA SER A 196 -4.67 7.66 -12.90
C SER A 196 -5.33 8.95 -13.35
N GLN A 197 -6.66 9.02 -13.40
CA GLN A 197 -7.39 10.24 -13.74
C GLN A 197 -7.16 11.32 -12.68
N LEU A 198 -7.26 10.97 -11.40
CA LEU A 198 -6.98 11.87 -10.28
C LEU A 198 -5.54 12.42 -10.36
N LYS A 199 -4.55 11.54 -10.59
CA LYS A 199 -3.15 11.92 -10.79
C LYS A 199 -3.02 12.93 -11.94
N SER A 200 -3.56 12.62 -13.12
CA SER A 200 -3.46 13.49 -14.28
C SER A 200 -4.09 14.87 -14.04
N ALA A 201 -5.26 14.90 -13.39
CA ALA A 201 -5.95 16.13 -13.04
C ALA A 201 -5.09 17.02 -12.12
N TYR A 202 -4.53 16.45 -11.05
CA TYR A 202 -3.68 17.20 -10.12
C TYR A 202 -2.31 17.56 -10.71
N LEU A 203 -1.70 16.72 -11.55
CA LEU A 203 -0.46 17.11 -12.24
C LEU A 203 -0.67 18.30 -13.17
N ASN A 204 -1.80 18.34 -13.90
CA ASN A 204 -2.14 19.48 -14.74
C ASN A 204 -2.41 20.74 -13.90
N LEU A 205 -3.11 20.59 -12.77
CA LEU A 205 -3.39 21.69 -11.85
C LEU A 205 -2.10 22.26 -11.24
N ALA A 206 -1.18 21.40 -10.81
CA ALA A 206 0.13 21.80 -10.29
C ALA A 206 0.89 22.62 -11.34
N ARG A 207 0.95 22.15 -12.59
CA ARG A 207 1.65 22.87 -13.67
C ARG A 207 1.02 24.22 -13.99
N LYS A 208 -0.31 24.31 -13.93
CA LYS A 208 -1.05 25.56 -14.17
C LYS A 208 -0.70 26.63 -13.13
N HIS A 209 -0.63 26.23 -11.86
CA HIS A 209 -0.43 27.15 -10.74
C HIS A 209 1.04 27.32 -10.32
N ARG A 210 1.97 26.53 -10.85
CA ARG A 210 3.39 26.52 -10.44
C ARG A 210 4.07 27.89 -10.49
N ASN A 211 3.64 28.78 -11.37
CA ASN A 211 4.22 30.11 -11.54
C ASN A 211 3.39 31.22 -10.85
N ASP A 212 2.29 30.86 -10.18
CA ASP A 212 1.47 31.83 -9.47
C ASP A 212 2.19 32.26 -8.19
N ALA A 213 2.22 33.57 -7.92
CA ALA A 213 2.96 34.12 -6.78
C ALA A 213 2.42 33.67 -5.42
N ASP A 214 1.15 33.24 -5.38
CA ASP A 214 0.45 32.79 -4.19
C ASP A 214 0.39 31.25 -4.07
N PHE A 215 1.01 30.49 -4.98
CA PHE A 215 0.97 29.03 -4.96
C PHE A 215 1.55 28.46 -3.64
N SER A 216 0.73 27.69 -2.91
CA SER A 216 1.12 27.01 -1.67
C SER A 216 1.14 25.51 -1.89
N VAL A 217 2.29 24.90 -1.62
CA VAL A 217 2.50 23.45 -1.72
C VAL A 217 1.72 22.72 -0.62
N GLU A 218 1.63 23.31 0.56
CA GLU A 218 0.90 22.80 1.73
C GLU A 218 -0.60 22.71 1.45
N ASP A 219 -1.21 23.82 1.02
CA ASP A 219 -2.62 23.89 0.62
C ASP A 219 -2.93 22.93 -0.54
N PHE A 220 -1.99 22.81 -1.50
CA PHE A 220 -2.12 21.89 -2.63
C PHE A 220 -2.11 20.42 -2.17
N CYS A 221 -1.18 20.06 -1.28
CA CYS A 221 -1.12 18.72 -0.68
C CYS A 221 -2.39 18.38 0.12
N ALA A 222 -2.90 19.34 0.90
CA ALA A 222 -4.15 19.17 1.64
C ALA A 222 -5.36 18.99 0.71
N SER A 223 -5.44 19.77 -0.38
CA SER A 223 -6.51 19.67 -1.37
C SER A 223 -6.56 18.27 -2.03
N ILE A 224 -5.41 17.66 -2.29
CA ILE A 224 -5.33 16.29 -2.84
C ILE A 224 -5.88 15.25 -1.84
N GLN A 225 -5.52 15.37 -0.56
CA GLN A 225 -5.98 14.43 0.46
C GLN A 225 -7.50 14.47 0.62
N VAL A 226 -8.06 15.68 0.64
CA VAL A 226 -9.51 15.88 0.74
C VAL A 226 -10.23 15.31 -0.47
N SER A 227 -9.75 15.55 -1.69
CA SER A 227 -10.36 14.95 -2.89
C SER A 227 -10.34 13.41 -2.86
N LYS A 228 -9.29 12.78 -2.32
CA LYS A 228 -9.23 11.31 -2.13
C LYS A 228 -10.25 10.80 -1.12
N VAL A 229 -10.36 11.47 0.02
CA VAL A 229 -11.30 11.13 1.09
C VAL A 229 -12.74 11.30 0.59
N ILE A 230 -13.06 12.42 -0.05
CA ILE A 230 -14.40 12.72 -0.56
C ILE A 230 -14.86 11.67 -1.58
N ASN A 231 -14.02 11.27 -2.54
CA ASN A 231 -14.41 10.25 -3.53
C ASN A 231 -14.77 8.90 -2.89
N VAL A 232 -14.11 8.55 -1.78
CA VAL A 232 -14.39 7.30 -1.05
C VAL A 232 -15.67 7.44 -0.20
N PHE A 233 -15.82 8.57 0.51
CA PHE A 233 -16.98 8.82 1.38
C PHE A 233 -18.29 9.09 0.61
N CYS A 234 -18.24 9.76 -0.55
CA CYS A 234 -19.43 9.96 -1.40
C CYS A 234 -20.01 8.63 -1.90
N TRP A 235 -19.17 7.60 -2.09
CA TRP A 235 -19.67 6.26 -2.37
C TRP A 235 -20.44 5.67 -1.18
N PHE A 236 -19.89 5.75 0.04
CA PHE A 236 -20.55 5.27 1.25
C PHE A 236 -21.92 5.92 1.48
N GLN A 237 -22.04 7.22 1.21
CA GLN A 237 -23.31 7.94 1.37
C GLN A 237 -24.35 7.61 0.29
N SER A 238 -23.93 7.09 -0.87
CA SER A 238 -24.84 6.75 -1.98
C SER A 238 -25.47 5.35 -1.84
N TYR A 239 -25.05 4.57 -0.84
CA TYR A 239 -25.49 3.18 -0.61
C TYR A 239 -26.18 2.98 0.76
N HIS A 240 -26.59 4.07 1.42
CA HIS A 240 -27.55 4.09 2.51
C HIS A 240 -28.88 4.66 2.02
#